data_AF-A0A6G1JEM3-F1
#
_entry.id   AF-A0A6G1JEM3-F1
#
_cell.length_a   1.000
_cell.length_b   1.000
_cell.length_c   1.000
_cell.angle_alpha   90.00
_cell.angle_beta   90.00
_cell.angle_gamma   90.00
#
_symmetry.space_group_name_H-M   'P 1'
#
loop_
_entity.id
_entity.type
_entity.pdbx_description
1 polymer ?
#
loop_
_entity_poly.entity_id
_entity_poly.type
_entity_poly.pdbx_seq_one_letter_code
_entity_poly.pdbx_strand_id
1 'polypeptide(L)'
;RVPSAQIATTCLTYLSFDTFKSGSCSTDKEFEERLRQSEFLDYAAKNWGEHVMTVEAKVCDLACSFLLNNGLLLCAAQALLV
;
A
#
# COMPACT_ATOMS: atom_id res chain seq x y z
N ARG A 1 -8.58 -13.77 3.42
CA ARG A 1 -8.43 -12.33 3.74
C ARG A 1 -7.27 -11.81 2.91
N VAL A 2 -7.46 -10.78 2.08
CA VAL A 2 -6.36 -10.20 1.28
C VAL A 2 -5.47 -9.35 2.20
N PRO A 3 -4.13 -9.52 2.21
CA PRO A 3 -3.22 -8.67 2.96
C PRO A 3 -3.28 -7.21 2.51
N SER A 4 -3.23 -6.27 3.45
CA SER A 4 -3.21 -4.82 3.15
C SER A 4 -2.09 -4.44 2.18
N ALA A 5 -0.93 -5.12 2.24
CA ALA A 5 0.16 -4.91 1.29
C ALA A 5 -0.23 -5.24 -0.15
N GLN A 6 -0.93 -6.36 -0.38
CA GLN A 6 -1.39 -6.74 -1.72
C GLN A 6 -2.45 -5.77 -2.25
N ILE A 7 -3.33 -5.27 -1.38
CA ILE A 7 -4.33 -4.27 -1.76
C ILE A 7 -3.63 -2.95 -2.12
N ALA A 8 -2.69 -2.47 -1.30
CA ALA A 8 -1.89 -1.29 -1.60
C ALA A 8 -1.16 -1.40 -2.94
N THR A 9 -0.47 -2.53 -3.19
CA THR A 9 0.21 -2.79 -4.46
C THR A 9 -0.77 -2.79 -5.63
N THR A 10 -1.95 -3.39 -5.47
CA THR A 10 -2.98 -3.43 -6.51
C THR A 10 -3.51 -2.03 -6.83
N CYS A 11 -3.84 -1.23 -5.81
CA CYS A 11 -4.28 0.15 -6.00
C CYS A 11 -3.21 0.99 -6.71
N LEU A 12 -1.95 0.93 -6.26
CA LEU A 12 -0.86 1.70 -6.85
C LEU A 12 -0.56 1.27 -8.29
N THR A 13 -0.59 -0.04 -8.56
CA THR A 13 -0.41 -0.59 -9.92
C THR A 13 -1.51 -0.09 -10.85
N TYR A 14 -2.77 -0.17 -10.40
CA TYR A 14 -3.91 0.31 -11.17
C TYR A 14 -3.83 1.81 -11.45
N LEU A 15 -3.55 2.63 -10.43
CA LEU A 15 -3.41 4.08 -10.58
C LEU A 15 -2.23 4.48 -11.49
N SER A 16 -1.28 3.58 -11.74
CA SER A 16 -0.12 3.81 -12.61
C SER A 16 -0.36 3.45 -14.08
N PHE A 17 -1.56 3.01 -14.45
CA PHE A 17 -1.91 2.69 -15.85
C PHE A 17 -1.81 3.90 -16.76
N ASP A 18 -1.44 3.67 -18.03
CA ASP A 18 -1.24 4.74 -19.02
C ASP A 18 -2.47 5.61 -19.24
N THR A 19 -3.67 5.03 -19.14
CA THR A 19 -4.96 5.74 -19.21
C THR A 19 -5.04 6.91 -18.22
N PHE A 20 -4.39 6.82 -17.06
CA PHE A 20 -4.44 7.85 -16.02
C PHE A 20 -3.29 8.86 -16.13
N LYS A 21 -2.25 8.59 -16.95
CA LYS A 21 -1.13 9.51 -17.17
C LYS A 21 -1.51 10.80 -17.89
N SER A 22 -2.71 10.86 -18.49
CA SER A 22 -3.24 12.08 -19.11
C SER A 22 -3.59 13.16 -18.08
N GLY A 23 -3.52 12.87 -16.77
CA GLY A 23 -3.84 13.82 -15.71
C GLY A 23 -5.35 13.97 -15.46
N SER A 24 -5.72 15.09 -14.83
CA SER A 24 -7.11 15.41 -14.47
C SER A 24 -8.00 15.62 -15.69
N CYS A 25 -9.27 15.24 -15.58
CA CYS A 25 -10.28 15.60 -16.57
C CYS A 25 -10.52 17.12 -16.57
N SER A 26 -10.92 17.68 -17.72
CA SER A 26 -11.18 19.12 -17.85
C SER A 26 -12.60 19.52 -17.45
N THR A 27 -13.52 18.55 -17.40
CA THR A 27 -14.92 18.76 -16.99
C THR A 27 -15.41 17.64 -16.07
N ASP A 28 -16.43 17.93 -15.27
CA ASP A 28 -17.07 16.93 -14.40
C ASP A 28 -17.64 15.76 -15.20
N LYS A 29 -18.23 16.02 -16.38
CA LYS A 29 -18.75 14.98 -17.26
C LYS A 29 -17.66 14.01 -17.75
N GLU A 30 -16.48 14.52 -18.10
CA GLU A 30 -15.33 13.68 -18.45
C GLU A 30 -14.83 12.87 -17.24
N PHE A 31 -14.90 13.45 -16.04
CA PHE A 31 -14.53 12.76 -14.81
C PHE A 31 -15.52 11.63 -14.46
N GLU A 32 -16.82 11.90 -14.53
CA GLU A 32 -17.88 10.90 -14.34
C GLU A 32 -17.75 9.74 -15.34
N GLU A 33 -17.50 10.05 -16.62
CA GLU A 33 -17.29 9.02 -17.64
C GLU A 33 -16.01 8.20 -17.34
N ARG A 34 -14.93 8.84 -16.87
CA ARG A 34 -13.73 8.12 -16.45
C ARG A 34 -14.03 7.17 -15.29
N LEU A 35 -14.77 7.61 -14.28
CA LEU A 35 -15.17 6.75 -13.15
C LEU A 35 -16.03 5.57 -13.62
N ARG A 36 -16.95 5.80 -14.56
CA ARG A 36 -17.80 4.76 -15.16
C ARG A 36 -16.99 3.73 -15.95
N GLN A 37 -15.97 4.17 -16.70
CA GLN A 37 -15.09 3.29 -17.47
C GLN A 37 -14.04 2.59 -16.61
N SER A 38 -13.75 3.12 -15.42
CA SER A 38 -12.67 2.71 -14.54
C SER A 38 -13.22 2.41 -13.14
N GLU A 39 -14.02 1.35 -13.01
CA GLU A 39 -14.81 1.03 -11.79
C GLU A 39 -13.98 1.00 -10.50
N PHE A 40 -12.69 0.66 -10.58
CA PHE A 40 -11.79 0.57 -9.42
C PHE A 40 -11.07 1.89 -9.08
N LEU A 41 -11.20 2.94 -9.90
CA LEU A 41 -10.46 4.19 -9.76
C LEU A 41 -10.75 4.91 -8.45
N ASP A 42 -12.02 5.06 -8.09
CA ASP A 42 -12.43 5.76 -6.87
C ASP A 42 -11.88 5.06 -5.62
N TYR A 43 -12.03 3.74 -5.56
CA TYR A 43 -11.51 2.94 -4.47
C TYR A 43 -9.99 3.04 -4.39
N ALA A 44 -9.29 2.80 -5.50
CA ALA A 44 -7.85 2.79 -5.53
C ALA A 44 -7.28 4.13 -5.04
N ALA A 45 -7.79 5.25 -5.58
CA ALA A 45 -7.35 6.60 -5.25
C ALA A 45 -7.55 6.96 -3.77
N LYS A 46 -8.67 6.54 -3.17
CA LYS A 46 -9.00 6.86 -1.77
C LYS A 46 -8.32 5.97 -0.74
N ASN A 47 -7.99 4.71 -1.10
CA ASN A 47 -7.66 3.70 -0.09
C ASN A 47 -6.19 3.25 -0.10
N TRP A 48 -5.40 3.53 -1.15
CA TRP A 48 -4.03 3.02 -1.24
C TRP A 48 -3.17 3.42 -0.04
N GLY A 49 -3.27 4.67 0.42
CA GLY A 49 -2.48 5.20 1.54
C GLY A 49 -2.79 4.50 2.86
N GLU A 50 -4.06 4.32 3.19
CA GLU A 50 -4.50 3.58 4.39
C GLU A 50 -3.97 2.15 4.42
N HIS A 51 -3.97 1.47 3.27
CA HIS A 51 -3.45 0.11 3.17
C HIS A 51 -1.94 0.06 3.36
N VAL A 52 -1.17 1.05 2.84
CA VAL A 52 0.27 1.18 3.08
C VAL A 52 0.55 1.43 4.56
N MET A 53 -0.11 2.43 5.16
CA MET A 53 0.07 2.77 6.58
C MET A 53 -0.25 1.60 7.50
N THR A 54 -1.30 0.83 7.19
CA THR A 54 -1.65 -0.37 7.97
C THR A 54 -0.54 -1.43 7.94
N VAL A 55 0.16 -1.57 6.81
CA VAL A 55 1.29 -2.50 6.70
C VAL A 55 2.49 -1.97 7.48
N GLU A 56 2.83 -0.69 7.29
CA GLU A 56 3.94 -0.06 8.00
C GLU A 56 3.75 -0.14 9.52
N ALA A 57 2.56 0.19 10.03
CA ALA A 57 2.26 0.11 11.46
C ALA A 57 2.47 -1.32 12.00
N LYS A 58 1.97 -2.35 11.30
CA LYS A 58 2.16 -3.75 11.72
C LYS A 58 3.62 -4.19 11.69
N VAL A 59 4.38 -3.75 10.69
CA VAL A 59 5.82 -4.04 10.60
C VAL A 59 6.56 -3.35 11.74
N CYS A 60 6.23 -2.09 12.03
CA CYS A 60 6.78 -1.35 13.17
C CYS A 60 6.47 -2.05 14.51
N ASP A 61 5.22 -2.46 14.74
CA ASP A 61 4.83 -3.17 15.97
C ASP A 61 5.61 -4.48 16.14
N LEU A 62 5.76 -5.24 15.05
CA LEU A 62 6.50 -6.50 15.05
C LEU A 62 7.99 -6.25 15.29
N ALA A 63 8.57 -5.24 14.65
CA ALA A 63 9.97 -4.86 14.83
C ALA A 63 10.23 -4.41 16.28
N CYS A 64 9.37 -3.55 16.84
CA CYS A 64 9.45 -3.15 18.24
C CYS A 64 9.38 -4.36 19.18
N SER A 65 8.41 -5.26 18.97
CA SER A 65 8.26 -6.48 19.76
C SER A 65 9.48 -7.40 19.67
N PHE A 66 10.08 -7.52 18.48
CA PHE A 66 11.30 -8.28 18.24
C PHE A 66 12.50 -7.65 18.97
N LEU A 67 12.70 -6.35 18.83
CA LEU A 67 13.83 -5.62 19.44
C LEU A 67 13.77 -5.63 20.97
N LEU A 68 12.57 -5.61 21.55
CA LEU A 68 12.37 -5.71 23.00
C LEU A 68 12.57 -7.12 23.54
N ASN A 69 12.65 -8.14 22.68
CA ASN A 69 12.93 -9.51 23.08
C ASN A 69 14.44 -9.79 22.98
N ASN A 70 15.13 -9.71 24.12
CA ASN A 70 16.58 -9.89 24.18
C ASN A 70 17.05 -11.24 23.62
N GLY A 71 16.29 -12.32 23.80
CA GLY A 71 16.65 -13.64 23.27
C GLY A 71 16.61 -13.69 21.74
N LEU A 72 15.55 -13.15 21.13
CA LEU A 72 15.42 -13.05 19.67
C LEU A 72 16.47 -12.11 19.07
N LEU A 73 16.70 -10.97 19.74
CA LEU A 73 17.71 -9.99 19.32
C LEU A 73 19.12 -10.59 19.32
N LEU A 74 19.51 -11.26 20.41
CA LEU A 74 20.84 -11.88 20.52
C LEU A 74 21.02 -13.01 19.50
N CYS A 75 19.99 -13.81 19.25
CA CYS A 75 20.01 -14.85 18.22
C CYS A 75 20.27 -14.26 16.82
N ALA A 76 19.54 -13.20 16.45
CA ALA A 76 19.76 -12.52 15.18
C ALA A 76 21.14 -11.84 15.09
N ALA A 77 21.60 -11.23 16.19
CA ALA A 77 22.93 -10.64 16.26
C ALA A 77 24.04 -11.70 16.07
N GLN A 78 23.88 -12.89 16.66
CA GLN A 78 24.80 -14.00 16.44
C GLN A 78 24.87 -14.37 14.95
N ALA A 79 23.73 -14.53 14.28
CA ALA A 79 23.70 -14.87 12.85
C ALA A 79 24.36 -13.81 11.93
N LEU A 80 24.37 -12.55 12.34
CA LEU A 80 25.03 -11.45 11.60
C LEU A 80 26.55 -11.39 11.83
N LEU A 81 27.04 -12.02 12.91
CA LEU A 81 28.44 -12.01 13.32
C LEU A 81 29.18 -13.32 12.95
N VAL A 82 28.47 -14.30 12.40
CA VAL A 82 29.04 -15.51 11.79
C VAL A 82 29.29 -15.25 10.31
#